data_AF-A0A8J5QGM8-F1
#
_entry.id   AF-A0A8J5QGM8-F1
#
_cell.length_a   1.000
_cell.length_b   1.000
_cell.length_c   1.000
_cell.angle_alpha   90.00
_cell.angle_beta   90.00
_cell.angle_gamma   90.00
#
_symmetry.space_group_name_H-M   'P 1'
#
loop_
_entity.id
_entity.type
_entity.pdbx_description
1 polymer ?
#
loop_
_entity_poly.entity_id
_entity_poly.type
_entity_poly.pdbx_seq_one_letter_code
_entity_poly.pdbx_strand_id
1 'polypeptide(L)' 'MAGTLHPDREFQRYNTAREKAGHYFRFKPRSVIFNIIFAGLIPVGLTIVAYKTEGQLPLTRRFRHQPVFETDYVPRDKDL' A
#
# COMPACT_ATOMS: atom_id res chain seq x y z
N MET A 1 -16.88 -13.57 -23.88
CA MET A 1 -15.48 -13.49 -24.36
C MET A 1 -15.53 -13.01 -25.80
N ALA A 2 -14.79 -11.96 -26.16
CA ALA A 2 -14.86 -11.37 -27.49
C ALA A 2 -14.40 -12.39 -28.56
N GLY A 3 -15.25 -12.70 -29.54
CA GLY A 3 -15.02 -13.72 -30.57
C GLY A 3 -13.95 -13.34 -31.61
N THR A 4 -13.22 -12.26 -31.40
CA THR A 4 -12.14 -11.77 -32.27
C THR A 4 -10.76 -12.26 -31.85
N LEU A 5 -10.64 -12.83 -30.65
CA LEU A 5 -9.35 -13.30 -30.12
C LEU A 5 -9.02 -14.69 -30.66
N HIS A 6 -8.01 -14.76 -31.51
CA HIS A 6 -7.51 -16.04 -32.02
C HIS A 6 -6.60 -16.69 -30.97
N PRO A 7 -6.74 -18.00 -30.71
CA PRO A 7 -5.89 -18.69 -29.76
C PRO A 7 -4.47 -18.83 -30.32
N ASP A 8 -3.52 -18.12 -29.72
CA ASP A 8 -2.10 -18.36 -29.94
C ASP A 8 -1.61 -19.45 -28.97
N ARG A 9 -1.08 -20.53 -29.54
CA ARG A 9 -0.55 -21.68 -28.81
C ARG A 9 0.62 -21.29 -27.91
N GLU A 10 1.51 -20.41 -28.35
CA GLU A 10 2.69 -20.04 -27.56
C GLU A 10 2.29 -19.12 -26.40
N PHE A 11 1.35 -18.20 -26.63
CA PHE A 11 0.77 -17.40 -25.58
C PHE A 11 0.07 -18.24 -24.50
N GLN A 12 -0.69 -19.26 -24.90
CA GLN A 12 -1.33 -20.19 -23.96
C GLN A 12 -0.32 -21.01 -23.15
N ARG A 13 0.78 -21.46 -23.78
CA ARG A 13 1.89 -22.16 -23.09
C ARG A 13 2.56 -21.27 -22.04
N TYR A 14 2.83 -20.02 -22.38
CA TYR A 14 3.38 -19.05 -21.43
C TYR A 14 2.42 -18.83 -20.25
N ASN A 15 1.14 -18.58 -20.53
CA ASN A 15 0.15 -18.32 -19.47
C ASN A 15 -0.02 -19.53 -18.55
N THR A 16 -0.13 -20.74 -19.10
CA THR A 16 -0.22 -21.96 -18.30
C THR A 16 1.03 -22.21 -17.46
N ALA A 17 2.22 -21.93 -17.98
CA ALA A 17 3.46 -22.01 -17.21
C ALA A 17 3.52 -20.97 -16.09
N ARG A 18 3.07 -19.74 -16.37
CA ARG A 18 3.03 -18.64 -15.40
C ARG A 18 2.03 -18.91 -14.26
N GLU A 19 0.85 -19.41 -14.58
CA GLU A 19 -0.16 -19.80 -13.59
C GLU A 19 0.35 -20.93 -12.68
N LYS A 20 1.10 -21.88 -13.26
CA LYS A 20 1.67 -23.01 -12.51
C LYS A 20 3.00 -22.71 -11.84
N ALA A 21 3.55 -21.50 -11.98
CA ALA A 21 4.88 -21.17 -11.47
C ALA A 21 5.04 -21.43 -9.96
N GLY A 22 3.96 -21.25 -9.18
CA GLY A 22 3.94 -21.54 -7.75
C GLY A 22 4.12 -23.03 -7.42
N HIS A 23 3.60 -23.95 -8.24
CA HIS A 23 3.73 -25.39 -7.99
C HIS A 23 5.17 -25.89 -8.13
N TYR A 24 5.99 -25.19 -8.91
CA TYR A 24 7.40 -25.52 -9.13
C TYR A 24 8.34 -24.71 -8.25
N PHE A 25 7.81 -23.84 -7.39
CA PHE A 25 8.63 -23.02 -6.50
C PHE A 25 9.38 -23.88 -5.47
N ARG A 26 10.65 -23.54 -5.23
CA ARG A 26 11.48 -24.15 -4.19
C ARG A 26 12.26 -23.07 -3.48
N PHE A 27 12.36 -23.19 -2.15
CA PHE A 27 13.17 -22.29 -1.34
C PHE A 27 14.65 -22.52 -1.62
N LYS A 28 15.23 -21.62 -2.41
CA LYS A 28 16.69 -21.47 -2.60
C LYS A 28 17.19 -20.30 -1.76
N PRO A 29 18.49 -20.23 -1.42
CA PRO A 29 19.02 -19.13 -0.60
C PRO A 29 18.63 -17.73 -1.11
N ARG A 30 18.67 -17.52 -2.43
CA ARG A 30 18.25 -16.26 -3.06
C ARG A 30 16.76 -15.94 -2.84
N SER A 31 15.88 -16.93 -2.98
CA SER A 31 14.45 -16.71 -2.76
C SER A 31 14.11 -16.53 -1.29
N VAL A 32 14.85 -17.18 -0.38
CA VAL A 32 14.69 -16.99 1.07
C VAL A 32 15.02 -15.54 1.44
N ILE A 33 16.17 -15.03 0.99
CA ILE A 33 16.56 -13.63 1.23
C ILE A 33 15.50 -12.66 0.70
N PHE A 34 15.03 -12.89 -0.53
CA PHE A 34 13.96 -12.07 -1.12
C PHE A 34 12.70 -12.07 -0.25
N ASN A 35 12.23 -13.25 0.18
CA ASN A 35 11.03 -13.33 1.03
C ASN A 35 11.24 -12.66 2.39
N ILE A 36 12.38 -12.84 3.04
CA ILE A 36 12.67 -12.21 4.34
C ILE A 36 12.61 -10.68 4.22
N ILE A 37 13.20 -10.11 3.16
CA ILE A 37 13.22 -8.67 2.96
C ILE A 37 11.81 -8.16 2.64
N PHE A 38 11.18 -8.71 1.61
CA PHE A 38 9.95 -8.14 1.06
C PHE A 38 8.68 -8.50 1.83
N ALA A 39 8.61 -9.71 2.39
CA ALA A 39 7.46 -10.14 3.20
C ALA A 39 7.68 -9.94 4.70
N GLY A 40 8.92 -9.74 5.15
CA GLY A 40 9.26 -9.54 6.57
C GLY A 40 9.69 -8.11 6.87
N LEU A 41 10.93 -7.77 6.52
CA LEU A 41 11.58 -6.52 6.96
C LEU A 41 10.84 -5.27 6.49
N ILE A 42 10.43 -5.22 5.22
CA ILE A 42 9.73 -4.06 4.67
C ILE A 42 8.39 -3.80 5.38
N PRO A 43 7.43 -4.75 5.44
CA PRO A 43 6.16 -4.49 6.10
C PRO A 43 6.33 -4.22 7.60
N VAL A 44 7.24 -4.92 8.30
CA VAL A 44 7.51 -4.65 9.73
C VAL A 44 8.07 -3.24 9.92
N GLY A 45 9.04 -2.84 9.11
CA GLY A 45 9.62 -1.50 9.15
C GLY A 45 8.60 -0.41 8.86
N LEU A 46 7.78 -0.59 7.81
CA LEU A 46 6.70 0.32 7.48
C LEU A 46 5.67 0.43 8.61
N THR A 47 5.32 -0.70 9.24
CA THR A 47 4.40 -0.73 10.37
C THR A 47 4.95 0.07 11.54
N ILE A 48 6.22 -0.14 11.92
CA ILE A 48 6.86 0.62 13.00
C ILE A 48 6.89 2.12 12.69
N VAL A 49 7.24 2.49 11.45
CA VAL A 49 7.27 3.89 11.04
C VAL A 49 5.86 4.49 11.09
N ALA A 50 4.86 3.79 10.56
CA ALA A 50 3.48 4.23 10.55
C ALA A 50 2.97 4.50 11.97
N TYR A 51 3.16 3.56 12.91
CA TYR A 51 2.73 3.76 14.30
C TYR A 51 3.49 4.90 15.02
N LYS A 52 4.74 5.17 14.64
CA LYS A 52 5.50 6.29 15.20
C LYS A 52 5.04 7.64 14.65
N THR A 53 4.65 7.69 13.38
CA THR A 53 4.23 8.92 12.69
C THR A 53 2.72 9.12 12.69
N GLU A 54 1.97 8.15 13.21
CA GLU A 54 0.52 8.21 13.34
C GLU A 54 0.10 9.45 14.12
N GLY A 55 -0.80 10.24 13.55
CA GLY A 55 -1.31 11.46 14.17
C GLY A 55 -0.35 12.66 14.20
N GLN A 56 0.91 12.52 13.76
CA GLN A 56 1.87 13.64 13.70
C GLN A 56 1.50 14.66 12.62
N LEU A 57 0.89 14.21 11.54
CA LEU A 57 0.42 15.07 10.46
C LEU A 57 -1.11 15.08 10.45
N PRO A 58 -1.77 16.19 10.85
CA PRO A 58 -3.21 16.31 10.75
C PRO A 58 -3.62 16.54 9.29
N LEU A 59 -3.67 15.48 8.49
CA LEU A 59 -4.15 15.53 7.10
C LEU A 59 -5.62 16.02 7.01
N THR A 60 -6.35 16.02 8.13
CA THR A 60 -7.77 16.38 8.24
C THR A 60 -8.06 17.63 9.07
N ARG A 61 -7.07 18.28 9.70
CA ARG A 61 -7.30 19.53 10.45
C ARG A 61 -6.57 20.71 9.81
N ARG A 62 -7.13 21.23 8.72
CA ARG A 62 -6.92 22.64 8.31
C ARG A 62 -7.61 23.64 9.24
N PHE A 63 -8.15 23.20 10.37
CA PHE A 63 -8.77 24.07 11.35
C PHE A 63 -7.67 24.74 12.16
N ARG A 64 -7.59 26.09 12.09
CA ARG A 64 -6.69 26.89 12.93
C ARG A 64 -6.87 26.48 14.40
N HIS A 65 -5.76 26.14 15.06
CA HIS A 65 -5.69 25.82 16.49
C HIS A 65 -5.47 27.06 17.36
N GLN A 66 -5.05 28.17 16.77
CA GLN A 66 -4.83 29.45 17.43
C GLN A 66 -5.73 30.52 16.78
N PRO A 67 -6.26 31.46 17.58
CA PRO A 67 -6.98 32.60 17.05
C PRO A 67 -6.02 33.49 16.23
N VAL A 68 -6.49 34.03 15.11
CA VAL A 68 -5.68 34.93 14.26
C VAL A 68 -5.58 36.33 14.85
N PHE A 69 -6.50 36.67 15.75
CA PHE A 69 -6.54 37.95 16.46
C PHE A 69 -6.68 37.65 17.96
N GLU A 70 -5.87 38.31 18.80
CA GLU A 70 -5.91 38.14 20.27
C GLU A 70 -7.19 38.71 20.91
N THR A 71 -7.91 39.55 20.17
CA THR A 71 -9.18 40.16 20.57
C THR A 71 -10.25 39.85 19.53
N ASP A 72 -11.41 39.41 20.01
CA ASP A 72 -12.62 38.95 19.31
C ASP A 72 -12.61 37.50 18.76
N TYR A 73 -13.12 36.58 19.59
CA TYR A 73 -13.46 35.21 19.20
C TYR A 73 -14.73 35.18 18.34
N VAL A 74 -14.61 34.65 17.11
CA VAL A 74 -15.75 34.33 16.24
C VAL A 74 -16.00 32.82 16.28
N PRO A 75 -17.16 32.34 16.78
CA PRO A 75 -17.47 30.91 16.84
C PRO A 75 -17.56 30.29 15.45
N ARG A 76 -17.25 28.99 15.34
CA ARG A 76 -17.30 28.24 14.08
C ARG A 76 -18.65 27.54 13.94
N ASP A 77 -19.12 27.37 12.70
CA ASP A 77 -20.38 26.66 12.36
C ASP A 77 -20.50 25.21 12.87
N LYS A 78 -19.40 24.61 13.33
CA LYS A 78 -19.40 23.26 13.93
C LYS A 78 -19.77 23.25 15.43
N ASP A 79 -19.86 24.44 16.03
CA ASP A 79 -20.17 24.64 17.45
C ASP A 79 -21.64 25.14 17.63
N LEU A 80 -22.45 25.09 16.55
CA LEU A 80 -23.91 25.29 16.51
C LEU A 80 -24.64 23.96 16.28
#